data_AF-A0A2U1VWI0-F1
#
_entry.id   AF-A0A2U1VWI0-F1
#
_cell.length_a   1.000
_cell.length_b   1.000
_cell.length_c   1.000
_cell.angle_alpha   90.00
_cell.angle_beta   90.00
_cell.angle_gamma   90.00
#
_symmetry.space_group_name_H-M   'P 1'
#
loop_
_entity.id
_entity.type
_entity.pdbx_description
1 polymer ?
#
loop_
_entity_poly.entity_id
_entity_poly.type
_entity_poly.pdbx_seq_one_letter_code
_entity_poly.pdbx_strand_id
1 'polypeptide(L)'
;GVETLRGGANTDVVTLGNAGNTLILAGIETLVGGGGNDVITLSNIGVSLTVSGVETLTGGTGGDWVTLGSAGSTTTITGVETLRGGSGSDVITLGGTSGNSLILSGIETLVGSSGSDWVTLGNIGNTMTVSGVETLRGGTGADVITLGNSANTLILALVDTLTGGSGVDVVTLGNIGNTMTVNNVESLTGGSAIDNITVSSGSSNIRFQGNGGADAVSLQAGGGTDTIVFATNADGGAAGTNSGFDTYANFQASGDSIQLTGTLRTEIDDNSNAALAVATRASGAVNLGTDEVVVLSTAAGSLDDANFASFLSALGTVTGSSAGADALVLANNGVDTGLYYIVDTDGNGTIAASETRLLAKFTGTTNLNSTNFSLG
;
A
#
# COMPACT_ATOMS: atom_id res chain seq x y z
N GLY A 1 4.25 47.71 -9.57
CA GLY A 1 3.83 47.68 -8.17
C GLY A 1 3.38 46.27 -7.91
N VAL A 2 2.54 46.02 -6.91
CA VAL A 2 1.66 44.85 -6.95
C VAL A 2 0.31 45.40 -7.38
N GLU A 3 -0.04 45.13 -8.64
CA GLU A 3 -1.29 45.60 -9.23
C GLU A 3 -2.38 44.53 -9.00
N THR A 4 -3.47 44.92 -8.32
CA THR A 4 -4.67 44.08 -8.23
C THR A 4 -5.50 44.26 -9.50
N LEU A 5 -5.84 43.17 -10.18
CA LEU A 5 -6.83 43.16 -11.26
C LEU A 5 -8.13 42.55 -10.74
N ARG A 6 -9.24 43.22 -11.09
CA ARG A 6 -10.58 42.81 -10.68
C ARG A 6 -11.49 42.80 -11.89
N GLY A 7 -12.10 41.65 -12.16
CA GLY A 7 -13.15 41.54 -13.17
C GLY A 7 -14.46 42.17 -12.71
N GLY A 8 -15.35 42.31 -13.67
CA GLY A 8 -16.67 42.89 -13.50
C GLY A 8 -17.75 41.82 -13.38
N ALA A 9 -18.91 42.15 -13.94
CA ALA A 9 -19.96 41.17 -14.17
C ALA A 9 -19.75 40.52 -15.54
N ASN A 10 -20.25 39.28 -15.70
CA ASN A 10 -20.03 38.40 -16.86
C ASN A 10 -18.61 37.80 -16.87
N THR A 11 -18.26 37.12 -17.98
CA THR A 11 -16.97 36.46 -18.14
C THR A 11 -15.89 37.48 -18.49
N ASP A 12 -14.86 37.54 -17.66
CA ASP A 12 -13.66 38.34 -17.83
C ASP A 12 -12.48 37.49 -18.34
N VAL A 13 -11.79 38.03 -19.35
CA VAL A 13 -10.63 37.40 -19.98
C VAL A 13 -9.47 38.37 -19.94
N VAL A 14 -8.34 37.94 -19.39
CA VAL A 14 -7.11 38.74 -19.29
C VAL A 14 -5.98 38.03 -20.02
N THR A 15 -5.21 38.80 -20.78
CA THR A 15 -3.96 38.36 -21.39
C THR A 15 -2.82 39.26 -20.93
N LEU A 16 -1.76 38.65 -20.41
CA LEU A 16 -0.57 39.34 -19.93
C LEU A 16 0.45 39.57 -21.04
N GLY A 17 1.31 40.56 -20.86
CA GLY A 17 2.43 40.82 -21.78
C GLY A 17 3.64 39.93 -21.49
N ASN A 18 4.66 39.98 -22.35
CA ASN A 18 5.85 39.11 -22.27
C ASN A 18 6.88 39.45 -21.17
N ALA A 19 6.56 40.36 -20.26
CA ALA A 19 7.38 40.62 -19.08
C ALA A 19 6.85 39.78 -17.93
N GLY A 20 7.69 39.40 -16.96
CA GLY A 20 7.18 38.73 -15.76
C GLY A 20 6.24 39.63 -14.97
N ASN A 21 5.03 39.16 -14.70
CA ASN A 21 3.98 39.90 -14.01
C ASN A 21 3.82 39.40 -12.57
N THR A 22 3.48 40.28 -11.63
CA THR A 22 3.13 39.89 -10.25
C THR A 22 1.82 40.55 -9.87
N LEU A 23 0.74 39.77 -9.79
CA LEU A 23 -0.63 40.29 -9.73
C LEU A 23 -1.47 39.58 -8.67
N ILE A 24 -2.42 40.34 -8.11
CA ILE A 24 -3.54 39.77 -7.34
C ILE A 24 -4.77 39.78 -8.24
N LEU A 25 -5.45 38.63 -8.40
CA LEU A 25 -6.64 38.50 -9.24
C LEU A 25 -7.90 38.28 -8.40
N ALA A 26 -8.97 38.97 -8.77
CA ALA A 26 -10.30 38.79 -8.20
C ALA A 26 -11.36 38.80 -9.32
N GLY A 27 -12.22 37.78 -9.35
CA GLY A 27 -13.32 37.71 -10.33
C GLY A 27 -12.86 37.70 -11.79
N ILE A 28 -11.76 37.00 -12.10
CA ILE A 28 -11.31 36.77 -13.49
C ILE A 28 -11.52 35.30 -13.80
N GLU A 29 -12.25 34.98 -14.87
CA GLU A 29 -12.56 33.60 -15.24
C GLU A 29 -11.52 32.99 -16.20
N THR A 30 -10.82 33.81 -16.98
CA THR A 30 -9.76 33.33 -17.89
C THR A 30 -8.53 34.22 -17.84
N LEU A 31 -7.37 33.59 -17.60
CA LEU A 31 -6.06 34.23 -17.63
C LEU A 31 -5.15 33.51 -18.62
N VAL A 32 -4.57 34.29 -19.53
CA VAL A 32 -3.50 33.86 -20.41
C VAL A 32 -2.26 34.65 -20.01
N GLY A 33 -1.29 33.98 -19.41
CA GLY A 33 0.02 34.53 -19.12
C GLY A 33 0.82 34.82 -20.39
N GLY A 34 1.91 35.56 -20.22
CA GLY A 34 2.79 35.95 -21.31
C GLY A 34 4.06 35.12 -21.33
N GLY A 35 5.08 35.60 -22.04
CA GLY A 35 6.45 35.24 -21.68
C GLY A 35 6.87 35.88 -20.35
N GLY A 36 7.98 35.42 -19.76
CA GLY A 36 8.46 35.90 -18.47
C GLY A 36 8.14 34.92 -17.35
N ASN A 37 8.25 35.36 -16.09
CA ASN A 37 7.84 34.58 -14.92
C ASN A 37 6.67 35.29 -14.24
N ASP A 38 5.47 34.77 -14.49
CA ASP A 38 4.20 35.25 -14.00
C ASP A 38 3.88 34.64 -12.62
N VAL A 39 3.62 35.52 -11.65
CA VAL A 39 3.30 35.18 -10.26
C VAL A 39 1.93 35.74 -9.93
N ILE A 40 0.97 34.84 -9.76
CA ILE A 40 -0.43 35.18 -9.61
C ILE A 40 -0.91 34.75 -8.22
N THR A 41 -1.59 35.66 -7.52
CA THR A 41 -2.28 35.35 -6.26
C THR A 41 -3.77 35.56 -6.42
N LEU A 42 -4.58 34.54 -6.12
CA LEU A 42 -6.03 34.64 -6.12
C LEU A 42 -6.50 35.37 -4.87
N SER A 43 -7.57 36.14 -5.01
CA SER A 43 -8.21 36.82 -3.89
C SER A 43 -8.80 35.84 -2.88
N ASN A 44 -9.06 36.29 -1.66
CA ASN A 44 -9.58 35.47 -0.54
C ASN A 44 -11.07 35.07 -0.66
N ILE A 45 -11.61 34.98 -1.87
CA ILE A 45 -12.94 34.46 -2.20
C ILE A 45 -12.75 33.28 -3.15
N GLY A 46 -13.67 32.31 -3.16
CA GLY A 46 -13.54 31.16 -4.06
C GLY A 46 -13.54 31.58 -5.53
N VAL A 47 -12.58 31.10 -6.30
CA VAL A 47 -12.40 31.42 -7.72
C VAL A 47 -12.68 30.21 -8.60
N SER A 48 -13.23 30.44 -9.79
CA SER A 48 -13.20 29.47 -10.89
C SER A 48 -12.41 30.07 -12.06
N LEU A 49 -11.21 29.56 -12.30
CA LEU A 49 -10.23 30.14 -13.23
C LEU A 49 -9.78 29.12 -14.27
N THR A 50 -9.80 29.52 -15.54
CA THR A 50 -8.99 28.86 -16.58
C THR A 50 -7.70 29.62 -16.78
N VAL A 51 -6.55 28.97 -16.64
CA VAL A 51 -5.22 29.61 -16.68
C VAL A 51 -4.28 28.90 -17.65
N SER A 52 -3.46 29.67 -18.35
CA SER A 52 -2.38 29.14 -19.21
C SER A 52 -1.16 30.06 -19.12
N GLY A 53 0.04 29.50 -19.30
CA GLY A 53 1.29 30.29 -19.33
C GLY A 53 1.63 31.02 -18.04
N VAL A 54 1.29 30.45 -16.88
CA VAL A 54 1.61 31.03 -15.55
C VAL A 54 2.55 30.10 -14.79
N GLU A 55 3.65 30.65 -14.29
CA GLU A 55 4.70 29.90 -13.60
C GLU A 55 4.38 29.67 -12.12
N THR A 56 3.76 30.64 -11.44
CA THR A 56 3.36 30.51 -10.03
C THR A 56 1.92 30.96 -9.79
N LEU A 57 1.10 30.09 -9.20
CA LEU A 57 -0.28 30.37 -8.83
C LEU A 57 -0.53 30.06 -7.36
N THR A 58 -0.80 31.09 -6.58
CA THR A 58 -1.17 30.99 -5.17
C THR A 58 -2.68 31.21 -5.04
N GLY A 59 -3.40 30.25 -4.49
CA GLY A 59 -4.81 30.38 -4.16
C GLY A 59 -5.07 31.31 -2.97
N GLY A 60 -6.34 31.61 -2.76
CA GLY A 60 -6.85 32.40 -1.65
C GLY A 60 -7.33 31.53 -0.49
N THR A 61 -8.09 32.12 0.43
CA THR A 61 -8.73 31.38 1.53
C THR A 61 -10.08 30.76 1.17
N GLY A 62 -10.62 31.07 -0.03
CA GLY A 62 -11.86 30.47 -0.53
C GLY A 62 -11.56 29.26 -1.40
N GLY A 63 -12.55 28.41 -1.66
CA GLY A 63 -12.34 27.23 -2.51
C GLY A 63 -12.04 27.63 -3.96
N ASP A 64 -10.84 27.30 -4.42
CA ASP A 64 -10.33 27.63 -5.73
C ASP A 64 -10.38 26.44 -6.69
N TRP A 65 -11.06 26.65 -7.82
CA TRP A 65 -11.22 25.69 -8.92
C TRP A 65 -10.45 26.18 -10.14
N VAL A 66 -9.32 25.55 -10.42
CA VAL A 66 -8.41 25.94 -11.49
C VAL A 66 -8.44 24.89 -12.60
N THR A 67 -8.59 25.35 -13.85
CA THR A 67 -8.40 24.54 -15.06
C THR A 67 -7.18 25.06 -15.83
N LEU A 68 -6.27 24.17 -16.22
CA LEU A 68 -5.14 24.50 -17.07
C LEU A 68 -5.54 24.53 -18.55
N GLY A 69 -4.89 25.41 -19.32
CA GLY A 69 -5.09 25.53 -20.75
C GLY A 69 -4.58 24.33 -21.55
N SER A 70 -4.96 24.23 -22.82
CA SER A 70 -4.68 23.06 -23.67
C SER A 70 -3.23 22.87 -24.11
N ALA A 71 -2.35 23.88 -23.93
CA ALA A 71 -0.96 23.85 -24.41
C ALA A 71 -0.01 23.04 -23.52
N GLY A 72 -0.46 22.60 -22.34
CA GLY A 72 0.40 22.06 -21.28
C GLY A 72 0.97 23.18 -20.41
N SER A 73 1.25 22.86 -19.15
CA SER A 73 1.64 23.83 -18.12
C SER A 73 2.84 23.34 -17.33
N THR A 74 3.67 24.25 -16.86
CA THR A 74 4.68 23.98 -15.83
C THR A 74 4.51 25.02 -14.74
N THR A 75 3.81 24.66 -13.66
CA THR A 75 3.31 25.64 -12.70
C THR A 75 3.56 25.18 -11.27
N THR A 76 4.07 26.09 -10.45
CA THR A 76 4.07 25.94 -8.99
C THR A 76 2.74 26.42 -8.45
N ILE A 77 2.00 25.57 -7.73
CA ILE A 77 0.72 25.94 -7.11
C ILE A 77 0.80 25.88 -5.60
N THR A 78 0.05 26.71 -4.90
CA THR A 78 -0.09 26.64 -3.44
C THR A 78 -1.49 27.07 -3.05
N GLY A 79 -2.17 26.32 -2.17
CA GLY A 79 -3.49 26.70 -1.66
C GLY A 79 -4.61 26.69 -2.72
N VAL A 80 -4.50 25.84 -3.74
CA VAL A 80 -5.59 25.59 -4.70
C VAL A 80 -6.28 24.29 -4.32
N GLU A 81 -7.60 24.28 -4.16
CA GLU A 81 -8.35 23.10 -3.68
C GLU A 81 -8.71 22.11 -4.80
N THR A 82 -8.91 22.58 -6.03
CA THR A 82 -9.20 21.70 -7.18
C THR A 82 -8.46 22.14 -8.43
N LEU A 83 -7.73 21.22 -9.03
CA LEU A 83 -6.99 21.43 -10.26
C LEU A 83 -7.42 20.43 -11.33
N ARG A 84 -7.70 20.92 -12.53
CA ARG A 84 -7.91 20.10 -13.71
C ARG A 84 -6.91 20.48 -14.78
N GLY A 85 -6.16 19.51 -15.27
CA GLY A 85 -5.25 19.71 -16.40
C GLY A 85 -5.97 19.93 -17.73
N GLY A 86 -5.18 20.34 -18.71
CA GLY A 86 -5.57 20.49 -20.10
C GLY A 86 -5.32 19.23 -20.91
N SER A 87 -5.28 19.37 -22.24
CA SER A 87 -4.92 18.29 -23.16
C SER A 87 -3.42 18.16 -23.42
N GLY A 88 -2.65 19.17 -23.02
CA GLY A 88 -1.19 19.16 -23.12
C GLY A 88 -0.59 18.57 -21.85
N SER A 89 0.72 18.30 -21.87
CA SER A 89 1.40 17.76 -20.69
C SER A 89 1.51 18.83 -19.60
N ASP A 90 0.93 18.54 -18.45
CA ASP A 90 0.93 19.39 -17.27
C ASP A 90 1.91 18.84 -16.20
N VAL A 91 2.82 19.72 -15.79
CA VAL A 91 3.83 19.48 -14.75
C VAL A 91 3.57 20.45 -13.60
N ILE A 92 3.18 19.91 -12.45
CA ILE A 92 2.77 20.70 -11.29
C ILE A 92 3.73 20.46 -10.14
N THR A 93 4.16 21.56 -9.53
CA THR A 93 4.90 21.53 -8.26
C THR A 93 4.04 22.12 -7.17
N LEU A 94 3.84 21.39 -6.07
CA LEU A 94 3.19 21.92 -4.88
C LEU A 94 4.20 22.78 -4.11
N GLY A 95 3.81 24.02 -3.85
CA GLY A 95 4.61 24.98 -3.11
C GLY A 95 4.22 25.05 -1.63
N GLY A 96 4.93 25.93 -0.91
CA GLY A 96 4.71 26.16 0.51
C GLY A 96 5.37 25.12 1.42
N THR A 97 5.20 25.31 2.75
CA THR A 97 5.79 24.45 3.79
C THR A 97 4.75 23.83 4.71
N SER A 98 3.48 24.21 4.58
CA SER A 98 2.40 23.80 5.50
C SER A 98 1.68 22.52 5.07
N GLY A 99 2.10 21.90 3.95
CA GLY A 99 1.39 20.82 3.29
C GLY A 99 0.22 21.33 2.44
N ASN A 100 -0.21 20.53 1.48
CA ASN A 100 -1.29 20.84 0.55
C ASN A 100 -2.42 19.81 0.66
N SER A 101 -3.65 20.23 0.36
CA SER A 101 -4.79 19.33 0.20
C SER A 101 -5.48 19.66 -1.11
N LEU A 102 -5.40 18.75 -2.08
CA LEU A 102 -5.78 19.02 -3.47
C LEU A 102 -6.58 17.87 -4.06
N ILE A 103 -7.65 18.22 -4.78
CA ILE A 103 -8.29 17.31 -5.74
C ILE A 103 -7.71 17.61 -7.12
N LEU A 104 -7.15 16.61 -7.80
CA LEU A 104 -6.58 16.81 -9.14
C LEU A 104 -7.12 15.83 -10.18
N SER A 105 -7.09 16.23 -11.45
CA SER A 105 -7.41 15.34 -12.57
C SER A 105 -6.67 15.77 -13.83
N GLY A 106 -6.19 14.82 -14.62
CA GLY A 106 -5.55 15.09 -15.91
C GLY A 106 -4.22 15.81 -15.80
N ILE A 107 -3.41 15.49 -14.78
CA ILE A 107 -2.07 16.04 -14.59
C ILE A 107 -1.05 14.92 -14.80
N GLU A 108 -0.06 15.12 -15.68
CA GLU A 108 0.92 14.07 -16.03
C GLU A 108 2.08 13.96 -15.04
N THR A 109 2.48 15.06 -14.39
CA THR A 109 3.56 15.05 -13.41
C THR A 109 3.23 15.91 -12.20
N LEU A 110 3.36 15.35 -11.02
CA LEU A 110 3.20 16.04 -9.74
C LEU A 110 4.47 15.89 -8.89
N VAL A 111 4.99 17.02 -8.44
CA VAL A 111 6.05 17.11 -7.45
C VAL A 111 5.44 17.75 -6.20
N GLY A 112 5.49 17.07 -5.08
CA GLY A 112 5.04 17.60 -3.80
C GLY A 112 5.99 18.65 -3.22
N SER A 113 5.59 19.15 -2.06
CA SER A 113 6.23 20.20 -1.29
C SER A 113 7.06 19.61 -0.14
N SER A 114 7.59 20.46 0.74
CA SER A 114 8.27 19.99 1.95
C SER A 114 7.31 19.68 3.11
N GLY A 115 6.02 20.07 2.98
CA GLY A 115 5.00 19.78 3.97
C GLY A 115 4.17 18.56 3.55
N SER A 116 3.38 18.01 4.48
CA SER A 116 2.58 16.82 4.19
C SER A 116 1.47 17.10 3.18
N ASP A 117 1.58 16.51 2.00
CA ASP A 117 0.66 16.67 0.90
C ASP A 117 -0.36 15.54 0.84
N TRP A 118 -1.64 15.93 0.78
CA TRP A 118 -2.78 15.07 0.57
C TRP A 118 -3.38 15.32 -0.82
N VAL A 119 -3.31 14.32 -1.68
CA VAL A 119 -3.80 14.40 -3.05
C VAL A 119 -4.92 13.39 -3.26
N THR A 120 -6.04 13.85 -3.78
CA THR A 120 -7.15 12.99 -4.22
C THR A 120 -7.33 13.13 -5.72
N LEU A 121 -7.31 12.01 -6.44
CA LEU A 121 -7.55 11.98 -7.87
C LEU A 121 -9.06 12.07 -8.14
N GLY A 122 -9.42 12.82 -9.17
CA GLY A 122 -10.78 12.90 -9.68
C GLY A 122 -11.22 11.57 -10.30
N ASN A 123 -12.52 11.44 -10.56
CA ASN A 123 -13.14 10.19 -11.02
C ASN A 123 -12.83 9.78 -12.49
N ILE A 124 -12.02 10.56 -13.20
CA ILE A 124 -11.49 10.14 -14.51
C ILE A 124 -10.36 9.12 -14.28
N GLY A 125 -9.98 8.36 -15.31
CA GLY A 125 -8.74 7.59 -15.23
C GLY A 125 -7.53 8.52 -15.30
N ASN A 126 -6.59 8.38 -14.38
CA ASN A 126 -5.38 9.22 -14.33
C ASN A 126 -4.14 8.38 -14.67
N THR A 127 -3.20 8.95 -15.41
CA THR A 127 -1.88 8.35 -15.65
C THR A 127 -0.83 9.40 -15.38
N MET A 128 -0.04 9.23 -14.32
CA MET A 128 0.84 10.29 -13.85
C MET A 128 2.10 9.80 -13.14
N THR A 129 3.13 10.65 -13.15
CA THR A 129 4.32 10.50 -12.31
C THR A 129 4.19 11.36 -11.05
N VAL A 130 4.44 10.78 -9.88
CA VAL A 130 4.32 11.46 -8.58
C VAL A 130 5.64 11.35 -7.82
N SER A 131 6.05 12.44 -7.17
CA SER A 131 7.19 12.45 -6.25
C SER A 131 6.93 13.39 -5.09
N GLY A 132 7.42 13.07 -3.90
CA GLY A 132 7.33 13.95 -2.72
C GLY A 132 5.91 14.20 -2.19
N VAL A 133 4.95 13.30 -2.48
CA VAL A 133 3.59 13.36 -1.93
C VAL A 133 3.44 12.29 -0.85
N GLU A 134 2.89 12.65 0.31
CA GLU A 134 2.77 11.74 1.46
C GLU A 134 1.49 10.91 1.43
N THR A 135 0.39 11.42 0.86
CA THR A 135 -0.87 10.68 0.75
C THR A 135 -1.51 10.88 -0.61
N LEU A 136 -1.77 9.77 -1.30
CA LEU A 136 -2.43 9.75 -2.59
C LEU A 136 -3.63 8.81 -2.54
N ARG A 137 -4.80 9.35 -2.89
CA ARG A 137 -6.04 8.59 -3.02
C ARG A 137 -6.53 8.64 -4.45
N GLY A 138 -6.72 7.49 -5.08
CA GLY A 138 -7.35 7.39 -6.39
C GLY A 138 -8.85 7.69 -6.40
N GLY A 139 -9.38 7.85 -7.61
CA GLY A 139 -10.78 8.04 -7.91
C GLY A 139 -11.47 6.74 -8.31
N THR A 140 -12.60 6.84 -9.01
CA THR A 140 -13.31 5.67 -9.56
C THR A 140 -12.83 5.27 -10.96
N GLY A 141 -12.01 6.10 -11.60
CA GLY A 141 -11.41 5.79 -12.90
C GLY A 141 -10.15 4.95 -12.72
N ALA A 142 -9.65 4.37 -13.81
CA ALA A 142 -8.40 3.60 -13.78
C ALA A 142 -7.20 4.53 -13.51
N ASP A 143 -6.58 4.38 -12.35
CA ASP A 143 -5.46 5.19 -11.87
C ASP A 143 -4.14 4.42 -11.99
N VAL A 144 -3.24 4.95 -12.83
CA VAL A 144 -1.92 4.40 -13.13
C VAL A 144 -0.84 5.39 -12.68
N ILE A 145 -0.15 5.05 -11.60
CA ILE A 145 0.81 5.93 -10.94
C ILE A 145 2.21 5.38 -11.09
N THR A 146 3.14 6.24 -11.51
CA THR A 146 4.59 5.97 -11.47
C THR A 146 5.23 6.85 -10.39
N LEU A 147 6.01 6.26 -9.50
CA LEU A 147 6.77 7.02 -8.51
C LEU A 147 8.06 7.58 -9.13
N GLY A 148 8.47 8.76 -8.67
CA GLY A 148 9.72 9.37 -9.08
C GLY A 148 10.94 8.54 -8.65
N ASN A 149 12.10 8.81 -9.27
CA ASN A 149 13.32 8.01 -9.09
C ASN A 149 14.04 8.17 -7.73
N SER A 150 13.57 9.09 -6.87
CA SER A 150 14.03 9.22 -5.49
C SER A 150 13.42 8.12 -4.62
N ALA A 151 13.87 7.99 -3.37
CA ALA A 151 13.15 7.15 -2.41
C ALA A 151 11.77 7.77 -2.12
N ASN A 152 10.74 6.94 -2.04
CA ASN A 152 9.36 7.37 -1.78
C ASN A 152 8.80 6.68 -0.53
N THR A 153 8.07 7.45 0.29
CA THR A 153 7.26 6.92 1.39
C THR A 153 5.86 7.47 1.22
N LEU A 154 4.88 6.60 0.96
CA LEU A 154 3.54 7.01 0.52
C LEU A 154 2.43 6.23 1.23
N ILE A 155 1.39 6.93 1.66
CA ILE A 155 0.10 6.31 1.97
C ILE A 155 -0.76 6.32 0.70
N LEU A 156 -1.27 5.15 0.32
CA LEU A 156 -2.04 4.95 -0.91
C LEU A 156 -3.42 4.38 -0.62
N ALA A 157 -4.42 4.78 -1.39
CA ALA A 157 -5.70 4.10 -1.41
C ALA A 157 -6.34 4.22 -2.81
N LEU A 158 -7.05 3.17 -3.24
CA LEU A 158 -7.87 3.19 -4.47
C LEU A 158 -7.08 3.48 -5.76
N VAL A 159 -5.80 3.09 -5.84
CA VAL A 159 -5.01 3.18 -7.08
C VAL A 159 -4.88 1.80 -7.71
N ASP A 160 -5.20 1.67 -9.00
CA ASP A 160 -5.25 0.38 -9.69
C ASP A 160 -3.87 -0.16 -10.07
N THR A 161 -2.94 0.72 -10.46
CA THR A 161 -1.58 0.32 -10.84
C THR A 161 -0.56 1.27 -10.27
N LEU A 162 0.41 0.73 -9.52
CA LEU A 162 1.55 1.46 -9.02
C LEU A 162 2.84 0.90 -9.61
N THR A 163 3.68 1.77 -10.12
CA THR A 163 5.05 1.44 -10.55
C THR A 163 6.03 2.27 -9.75
N GLY A 164 6.91 1.62 -9.01
CA GLY A 164 7.99 2.27 -8.29
C GLY A 164 9.10 2.80 -9.21
N GLY A 165 9.89 3.70 -8.65
CA GLY A 165 11.04 4.32 -9.29
C GLY A 165 12.33 3.54 -9.07
N SER A 166 13.48 4.17 -9.30
CA SER A 166 14.79 3.57 -8.98
C SER A 166 15.21 3.70 -7.51
N GLY A 167 14.50 4.53 -6.74
CA GLY A 167 14.73 4.69 -5.31
C GLY A 167 14.03 3.58 -4.53
N VAL A 168 14.24 3.54 -3.21
CA VAL A 168 13.51 2.62 -2.35
C VAL A 168 12.10 3.15 -2.15
N ASP A 169 11.11 2.34 -2.49
CA ASP A 169 9.70 2.66 -2.40
C ASP A 169 9.02 1.91 -1.26
N VAL A 170 8.49 2.67 -0.30
CA VAL A 170 7.77 2.18 0.88
C VAL A 170 6.34 2.69 0.82
N VAL A 171 5.39 1.77 0.66
CA VAL A 171 3.98 2.08 0.46
C VAL A 171 3.14 1.45 1.57
N THR A 172 2.28 2.26 2.17
CA THR A 172 1.27 1.80 3.13
C THR A 172 -0.11 2.00 2.53
N LEU A 173 -0.93 0.95 2.51
CA LEU A 173 -2.31 1.03 2.07
C LEU A 173 -3.21 1.58 3.17
N GLY A 174 -4.21 2.36 2.78
CA GLY A 174 -5.26 2.80 3.70
C GLY A 174 -6.15 1.64 4.16
N ASN A 175 -6.94 1.85 5.21
CA ASN A 175 -7.88 0.86 5.76
C ASN A 175 -9.17 0.70 4.92
N ILE A 176 -9.02 0.63 3.60
CA ILE A 176 -10.07 0.41 2.61
C ILE A 176 -9.54 -0.67 1.69
N GLY A 177 -10.37 -1.64 1.31
CA GLY A 177 -9.89 -2.75 0.49
C GLY A 177 -9.41 -2.28 -0.89
N ASN A 178 -8.21 -2.69 -1.26
CA ASN A 178 -7.59 -2.33 -2.53
C ASN A 178 -7.64 -3.51 -3.51
N THR A 179 -7.67 -3.22 -4.80
CA THR A 179 -7.38 -4.19 -5.86
C THR A 179 -6.38 -3.53 -6.79
N MET A 180 -5.12 -3.93 -6.70
CA MET A 180 -4.05 -3.20 -7.36
C MET A 180 -2.98 -4.12 -7.95
N THR A 181 -2.34 -3.61 -8.99
CA THR A 181 -1.12 -4.17 -9.55
C THR A 181 0.07 -3.32 -9.10
N VAL A 182 1.09 -3.95 -8.52
CA VAL A 182 2.35 -3.30 -8.14
C VAL A 182 3.51 -3.76 -9.00
N ASN A 183 4.38 -2.83 -9.36
CA ASN A 183 5.63 -3.06 -10.09
C ASN A 183 6.74 -2.32 -9.35
N ASN A 184 7.89 -2.93 -9.17
CA ASN A 184 9.08 -2.27 -8.62
C ASN A 184 8.86 -1.54 -7.29
N VAL A 185 8.05 -2.10 -6.38
CA VAL A 185 7.86 -1.56 -5.02
C VAL A 185 8.57 -2.47 -4.04
N GLU A 186 9.53 -1.93 -3.27
CA GLU A 186 10.34 -2.73 -2.34
C GLU A 186 9.57 -3.13 -1.08
N SER A 187 8.67 -2.27 -0.58
CA SER A 187 7.88 -2.56 0.62
C SER A 187 6.43 -2.11 0.46
N LEU A 188 5.51 -3.04 0.67
CA LEU A 188 4.07 -2.79 0.69
C LEU A 188 3.47 -3.30 2.00
N THR A 189 2.83 -2.41 2.74
CA THR A 189 2.12 -2.72 3.98
C THR A 189 0.63 -2.49 3.79
N GLY A 190 -0.18 -3.53 3.97
CA GLY A 190 -1.64 -3.51 3.90
C GLY A 190 -2.29 -2.81 5.09
N GLY A 191 -3.61 -2.66 5.00
CA GLY A 191 -4.44 -2.03 6.02
C GLY A 191 -5.09 -3.03 6.99
N SER A 192 -6.29 -2.70 7.47
CA SER A 192 -7.17 -3.63 8.19
C SER A 192 -8.28 -4.23 7.32
N ALA A 193 -8.26 -3.92 6.02
CA ALA A 193 -9.29 -4.26 5.05
C ALA A 193 -8.71 -5.23 4.03
N ILE A 194 -9.58 -5.96 3.32
CA ILE A 194 -9.16 -6.97 2.34
C ILE A 194 -8.45 -6.32 1.16
N ASP A 195 -7.19 -6.69 0.96
CA ASP A 195 -6.36 -6.23 -0.15
C ASP A 195 -6.10 -7.35 -1.19
N ASN A 196 -6.38 -7.08 -2.46
CA ASN A 196 -6.08 -7.96 -3.60
C ASN A 196 -4.90 -7.39 -4.39
N ILE A 197 -3.71 -7.97 -4.21
CA ILE A 197 -2.46 -7.46 -4.77
C ILE A 197 -1.94 -8.40 -5.85
N THR A 198 -1.61 -7.85 -7.02
CA THR A 198 -0.84 -8.56 -8.05
C THR A 198 0.53 -7.92 -8.20
N VAL A 199 1.58 -8.70 -7.97
CA VAL A 199 2.96 -8.27 -8.21
C VAL A 199 3.32 -8.62 -9.66
N SER A 200 3.54 -7.59 -10.46
CA SER A 200 3.88 -7.71 -11.88
C SER A 200 5.34 -8.00 -12.14
N SER A 201 5.64 -8.40 -13.38
CA SER A 201 7.00 -8.60 -13.88
C SER A 201 7.83 -7.31 -13.88
N GLY A 202 8.60 -7.14 -12.83
CA GLY A 202 9.79 -6.29 -12.71
C GLY A 202 10.68 -7.00 -11.70
N SER A 203 12.00 -7.02 -11.89
CA SER A 203 12.93 -7.82 -11.07
C SER A 203 13.07 -7.35 -9.60
N SER A 204 12.03 -6.76 -9.03
CA SER A 204 12.01 -6.23 -7.68
C SER A 204 11.41 -7.26 -6.73
N ASN A 205 12.18 -7.51 -5.69
CA ASN A 205 11.77 -8.25 -4.52
C ASN A 205 10.74 -7.40 -3.77
N ILE A 206 9.58 -7.96 -3.45
CA ILE A 206 8.62 -7.27 -2.58
C ILE A 206 8.72 -7.79 -1.15
N ARG A 207 8.76 -6.86 -0.21
CA ARG A 207 8.39 -7.13 1.18
C ARG A 207 6.90 -6.79 1.34
N PHE A 208 6.07 -7.80 1.55
CA PHE A 208 4.64 -7.61 1.79
C PHE A 208 4.26 -7.93 3.24
N GLN A 209 3.54 -7.02 3.87
CA GLN A 209 2.92 -7.23 5.18
C GLN A 209 1.41 -6.93 5.06
N GLY A 210 0.55 -7.94 5.13
CA GLY A 210 -0.90 -7.75 4.99
C GLY A 210 -1.53 -6.96 6.15
N ASN A 211 -1.08 -7.23 7.37
CA ASN A 211 -1.76 -6.85 8.62
C ASN A 211 -3.14 -7.52 8.71
N GLY A 212 -4.22 -6.76 8.91
CA GLY A 212 -5.56 -7.33 9.10
C GLY A 212 -6.34 -7.33 7.79
N GLY A 213 -7.31 -8.24 7.67
CA GLY A 213 -7.99 -8.45 6.40
C GLY A 213 -7.73 -9.88 5.93
N ALA A 214 -8.42 -10.29 4.86
CA ALA A 214 -8.23 -11.59 4.25
C ALA A 214 -7.54 -11.36 2.91
N ASP A 215 -6.25 -11.10 2.94
CA ASP A 215 -5.55 -10.54 1.78
C ASP A 215 -5.27 -11.61 0.75
N ALA A 216 -5.28 -11.23 -0.53
CA ALA A 216 -4.94 -12.11 -1.64
C ALA A 216 -3.79 -11.50 -2.43
N VAL A 217 -2.61 -12.12 -2.34
CA VAL A 217 -1.41 -11.66 -3.02
C VAL A 217 -0.97 -12.69 -4.05
N SER A 218 -0.90 -12.27 -5.31
CA SER A 218 -0.25 -13.04 -6.38
C SER A 218 1.15 -12.48 -6.59
N LEU A 219 2.17 -13.21 -6.14
CA LEU A 219 3.57 -12.88 -6.40
C LEU A 219 3.92 -13.10 -7.88
N GLN A 220 5.07 -12.57 -8.29
CA GLN A 220 5.58 -12.81 -9.64
C GLN A 220 5.88 -14.30 -9.81
N ALA A 221 5.43 -14.94 -10.89
CA ALA A 221 5.76 -16.33 -11.14
C ALA A 221 7.23 -16.51 -11.59
N GLY A 222 8.01 -17.28 -10.81
CA GLY A 222 9.33 -17.77 -11.21
C GLY A 222 10.44 -16.72 -11.24
N GLY A 223 10.28 -15.62 -10.51
CA GLY A 223 11.26 -14.56 -10.36
C GLY A 223 10.94 -13.70 -9.13
N GLY A 224 11.93 -12.93 -8.68
CA GLY A 224 11.88 -12.24 -7.37
C GLY A 224 12.46 -13.11 -6.25
N THR A 225 12.87 -12.46 -5.17
CA THR A 225 13.08 -13.09 -3.86
C THR A 225 12.21 -12.33 -2.86
N ASP A 226 10.97 -12.75 -2.73
CA ASP A 226 9.94 -12.02 -2.01
C ASP A 226 9.95 -12.36 -0.52
N THR A 227 9.45 -11.44 0.30
CA THR A 227 9.33 -11.62 1.74
C THR A 227 7.90 -11.35 2.18
N ILE A 228 7.22 -12.37 2.69
CA ILE A 228 5.92 -12.23 3.34
C ILE A 228 6.14 -12.05 4.84
N VAL A 229 5.48 -11.05 5.42
CA VAL A 229 5.71 -10.64 6.80
C VAL A 229 4.45 -10.84 7.62
N PHE A 230 4.58 -11.55 8.74
CA PHE A 230 3.56 -11.62 9.77
C PHE A 230 4.08 -10.92 11.03
N ALA A 231 3.39 -9.87 11.49
CA ALA A 231 3.76 -9.11 12.69
C ALA A 231 2.93 -9.46 13.92
N THR A 232 1.71 -9.94 13.71
CA THR A 232 0.82 -10.30 14.81
C THR A 232 0.22 -11.67 14.55
N ASN A 233 -0.16 -12.38 15.60
CA ASN A 233 -0.95 -13.59 15.41
C ASN A 233 -2.31 -13.28 14.77
N ALA A 234 -2.80 -12.04 14.82
CA ALA A 234 -4.09 -11.61 14.29
C ALA A 234 -4.05 -11.25 12.80
N ASP A 235 -2.91 -11.44 12.13
CA ASP A 235 -2.80 -11.28 10.69
C ASP A 235 -3.63 -12.41 10.02
N GLY A 236 -4.67 -12.03 9.27
CA GLY A 236 -5.65 -12.95 8.69
C GLY A 236 -6.87 -13.29 9.57
N GLY A 237 -7.20 -14.58 9.67
CA GLY A 237 -8.48 -15.07 10.21
C GLY A 237 -8.54 -15.13 11.73
N ALA A 238 -9.74 -15.09 12.30
CA ALA A 238 -9.91 -15.28 13.74
C ALA A 238 -9.64 -16.75 14.15
N ALA A 239 -9.26 -16.97 15.41
CA ALA A 239 -9.07 -18.32 15.92
C ALA A 239 -10.38 -19.12 15.87
N GLY A 240 -10.32 -20.39 15.47
CA GLY A 240 -11.48 -21.24 15.24
C GLY A 240 -12.28 -20.96 13.98
N THR A 241 -11.90 -19.98 13.16
CA THR A 241 -12.60 -19.67 11.91
C THR A 241 -11.81 -20.19 10.71
N ASN A 242 -12.48 -20.91 9.81
CA ASN A 242 -11.89 -21.43 8.58
C ASN A 242 -11.99 -20.44 7.41
N SER A 243 -11.96 -19.15 7.71
CA SER A 243 -12.09 -18.05 6.74
C SER A 243 -11.36 -16.82 7.27
N GLY A 244 -11.09 -15.85 6.40
CA GLY A 244 -10.47 -14.59 6.80
C GLY A 244 -8.93 -14.63 6.78
N PHE A 245 -8.33 -15.77 6.46
CA PHE A 245 -6.89 -15.94 6.31
C PHE A 245 -6.38 -15.35 4.99
N ASP A 246 -5.08 -15.07 4.95
CA ASP A 246 -4.43 -14.55 3.76
C ASP A 246 -4.15 -15.66 2.74
N THR A 247 -4.04 -15.30 1.47
CA THR A 247 -3.67 -16.21 0.40
C THR A 247 -2.50 -15.65 -0.39
N TYR A 248 -1.49 -16.48 -0.60
CA TYR A 248 -0.29 -16.14 -1.35
C TYR A 248 -0.16 -17.11 -2.51
N ALA A 249 -0.22 -16.61 -3.75
CA ALA A 249 0.00 -17.39 -4.95
C ALA A 249 1.41 -17.14 -5.51
N ASN A 250 1.92 -18.14 -6.24
CA ASN A 250 3.25 -18.13 -6.86
C ASN A 250 4.44 -18.01 -5.90
N PHE A 251 4.28 -18.32 -4.61
CA PHE A 251 5.40 -18.36 -3.68
C PHE A 251 6.43 -19.41 -4.08
N GLN A 252 7.69 -19.01 -4.21
CA GLN A 252 8.80 -19.87 -4.60
C GLN A 252 9.61 -20.28 -3.38
N ALA A 253 9.37 -21.50 -2.88
CA ALA A 253 10.05 -21.99 -1.68
C ALA A 253 11.60 -21.98 -1.72
N SER A 254 12.23 -21.83 -2.89
CA SER A 254 13.69 -21.70 -3.01
C SER A 254 14.22 -20.26 -3.01
N GLY A 255 13.37 -19.26 -3.19
CA GLY A 255 13.75 -17.85 -3.33
C GLY A 255 13.02 -16.93 -2.35
N ASP A 256 11.77 -17.25 -2.03
CA ASP A 256 10.92 -16.44 -1.16
C ASP A 256 11.01 -16.90 0.29
N SER A 257 10.69 -15.96 1.17
CA SER A 257 10.78 -16.14 2.62
C SER A 257 9.54 -15.64 3.34
N ILE A 258 9.37 -16.16 4.55
CA ILE A 258 8.40 -15.72 5.55
C ILE A 258 9.21 -15.11 6.69
N GLN A 259 8.87 -13.90 7.10
CA GLN A 259 9.50 -13.22 8.22
C GLN A 259 8.51 -12.96 9.33
N LEU A 260 8.87 -13.36 10.55
CA LEU A 260 8.12 -13.04 11.76
C LEU A 260 8.67 -11.75 12.37
N THR A 261 7.79 -10.81 12.66
CA THR A 261 8.13 -9.51 13.26
C THR A 261 7.15 -9.18 14.38
N GLY A 262 7.26 -7.99 14.97
CA GLY A 262 6.26 -7.47 15.91
C GLY A 262 6.05 -8.37 17.13
N THR A 263 4.80 -8.51 17.55
CA THR A 263 4.43 -9.35 18.70
C THR A 263 4.50 -10.83 18.36
N LEU A 264 4.23 -11.23 17.11
CA LEU A 264 4.31 -12.62 16.69
C LEU A 264 5.73 -13.16 16.81
N ARG A 265 6.74 -12.36 16.47
CA ARG A 265 8.15 -12.73 16.69
C ARG A 265 8.42 -13.06 18.16
N THR A 266 7.96 -12.23 19.09
CA THR A 266 8.23 -12.42 20.52
C THR A 266 7.39 -13.55 21.13
N GLU A 267 6.20 -13.79 20.58
CA GLU A 267 5.35 -14.93 20.97
C GLU A 267 6.01 -16.25 20.55
N ILE A 268 6.51 -16.33 19.31
CA ILE A 268 7.08 -17.58 18.77
C ILE A 268 8.52 -17.85 19.24
N ASP A 269 9.36 -16.84 19.50
CA ASP A 269 10.74 -17.02 20.04
C ASP A 269 10.71 -17.20 21.57
N ASP A 270 10.12 -18.31 22.02
CA ASP A 270 9.86 -18.65 23.43
C ASP A 270 11.12 -18.60 24.30
N ASN A 271 12.26 -19.00 23.74
CA ASN A 271 13.53 -19.06 24.47
C ASN A 271 14.33 -17.74 24.37
N SER A 272 13.85 -16.78 23.58
CA SER A 272 14.43 -15.45 23.37
C SER A 272 15.90 -15.47 22.93
N ASN A 273 16.32 -16.48 22.16
CA ASN A 273 17.68 -16.60 21.64
C ASN A 273 17.85 -15.95 20.25
N ALA A 274 16.79 -15.36 19.69
CA ALA A 274 16.75 -14.77 18.37
C ALA A 274 16.98 -15.76 17.21
N ALA A 275 16.60 -17.02 17.39
CA ALA A 275 16.65 -18.06 16.37
C ALA A 275 15.48 -19.05 16.53
N LEU A 276 14.86 -19.40 15.40
CA LEU A 276 13.72 -20.31 15.39
C LEU A 276 14.14 -21.77 15.62
N ALA A 277 13.59 -22.40 16.64
CA ALA A 277 13.67 -23.84 16.88
C ALA A 277 12.70 -24.58 15.96
N VAL A 278 13.21 -25.06 14.82
CA VAL A 278 12.38 -25.69 13.80
C VAL A 278 12.47 -27.22 13.82
N ALA A 279 11.33 -27.88 13.71
CA ALA A 279 11.22 -29.33 13.64
C ALA A 279 10.42 -29.80 12.41
N THR A 280 10.76 -30.96 11.85
CA THR A 280 9.98 -31.62 10.78
C THR A 280 9.45 -32.96 11.30
N ARG A 281 8.15 -33.22 11.16
CA ARG A 281 7.49 -34.40 11.73
C ARG A 281 6.51 -35.05 10.75
N ALA A 282 6.55 -36.38 10.68
CA ALA A 282 5.58 -37.15 9.90
C ALA A 282 4.23 -37.26 10.60
N SER A 283 4.21 -37.47 11.92
CA SER A 283 3.02 -37.46 12.75
C SER A 283 3.42 -37.38 14.23
N GLY A 284 2.63 -36.69 15.06
CA GLY A 284 2.71 -36.77 16.51
C GLY A 284 3.68 -35.81 17.21
N ALA A 285 3.46 -35.70 18.53
CA ALA A 285 4.11 -34.89 19.56
C ALA A 285 4.87 -33.65 19.06
N VAL A 286 4.13 -32.66 18.58
CA VAL A 286 4.61 -31.27 18.64
C VAL A 286 4.89 -30.93 20.10
N ASN A 287 6.10 -30.50 20.41
CA ASN A 287 6.50 -30.08 21.75
C ASN A 287 6.38 -28.56 21.85
N LEU A 288 5.25 -28.09 22.37
CA LEU A 288 4.97 -26.65 22.53
C LEU A 288 5.86 -25.96 23.57
N GLY A 289 6.73 -26.69 24.27
CA GLY A 289 7.74 -26.10 25.16
C GLY A 289 9.11 -25.90 24.51
N THR A 290 9.31 -26.35 23.27
CA THR A 290 10.62 -26.24 22.58
C THR A 290 10.53 -25.97 21.08
N ASP A 291 9.42 -26.34 20.44
CA ASP A 291 9.25 -26.12 19.02
C ASP A 291 8.59 -24.78 18.78
N GLU A 292 9.19 -23.98 17.92
CA GLU A 292 8.69 -22.65 17.58
C GLU A 292 8.06 -22.68 16.19
N VAL A 293 8.67 -23.44 15.26
CA VAL A 293 8.09 -23.76 13.95
C VAL A 293 8.10 -25.27 13.73
N VAL A 294 6.99 -25.82 13.26
CA VAL A 294 6.86 -27.24 12.93
C VAL A 294 6.42 -27.42 11.49
N VAL A 295 7.09 -28.31 10.77
CA VAL A 295 6.72 -28.71 9.41
C VAL A 295 6.15 -30.13 9.44
N LEU A 296 4.87 -30.27 9.10
CA LEU A 296 4.23 -31.58 8.95
C LEU A 296 4.55 -32.18 7.58
N SER A 297 5.14 -33.37 7.56
CA SER A 297 5.49 -34.06 6.31
C SER A 297 4.39 -34.99 5.79
N THR A 298 3.39 -35.32 6.61
CA THR A 298 2.18 -36.01 6.14
C THR A 298 1.15 -34.98 5.69
N ALA A 299 0.62 -35.17 4.48
CA ALA A 299 -0.40 -34.29 3.94
C ALA A 299 -1.73 -34.42 4.72
N ALA A 300 -2.32 -33.28 5.07
CA ALA A 300 -3.69 -33.20 5.55
C ALA A 300 -4.68 -33.38 4.40
N GLY A 301 -5.90 -33.87 4.70
CA GLY A 301 -6.95 -34.00 3.67
C GLY A 301 -7.46 -32.65 3.16
N SER A 302 -7.48 -31.64 4.03
CA SER A 302 -7.85 -30.24 3.75
C SER A 302 -7.07 -29.32 4.69
N LEU A 303 -6.94 -28.05 4.31
CA LEU A 303 -6.30 -27.02 5.14
C LEU A 303 -7.34 -26.09 5.82
N ASP A 304 -8.52 -25.96 5.25
CA ASP A 304 -9.55 -24.98 5.65
C ASP A 304 -10.93 -25.62 5.82
N ASP A 305 -10.97 -26.90 6.20
CA ASP A 305 -12.21 -27.58 6.55
C ASP A 305 -12.82 -27.02 7.86
N ALA A 306 -14.14 -27.22 8.01
CA ALA A 306 -14.85 -26.76 9.19
C ALA A 306 -14.22 -27.35 10.47
N ASN A 307 -13.94 -26.50 11.45
CA ASN A 307 -13.27 -26.84 12.71
C ASN A 307 -11.85 -27.40 12.56
N PHE A 308 -11.19 -27.23 11.41
CA PHE A 308 -9.81 -27.69 11.16
C PHE A 308 -9.58 -29.19 11.40
N ALA A 309 -10.60 -30.03 11.22
CA ALA A 309 -10.55 -31.44 11.59
C ALA A 309 -9.40 -32.20 10.89
N SER A 310 -9.18 -31.91 9.61
CA SER A 310 -8.09 -32.52 8.83
C SER A 310 -6.71 -32.11 9.34
N PHE A 311 -6.53 -30.82 9.64
CA PHE A 311 -5.28 -30.29 10.22
C PHE A 311 -5.01 -30.88 11.61
N LEU A 312 -6.00 -30.85 12.51
CA LEU A 312 -5.85 -31.36 13.87
C LEU A 312 -5.55 -32.86 13.89
N SER A 313 -6.13 -33.63 12.97
CA SER A 313 -5.79 -35.04 12.79
C SER A 313 -4.34 -35.24 12.32
N ALA A 314 -3.80 -34.34 11.49
CA ALA A 314 -2.42 -34.39 11.02
C ALA A 314 -1.42 -33.94 12.10
N LEU A 315 -1.80 -32.92 12.89
CA LEU A 315 -1.05 -32.42 14.05
C LEU A 315 -0.85 -33.52 15.09
N GLY A 316 -1.94 -34.24 15.41
CA GLY A 316 -1.93 -35.32 16.40
C GLY A 316 -1.79 -34.80 17.83
N THR A 317 -1.13 -35.56 18.70
CA THR A 317 -0.93 -35.19 20.11
C THR A 317 0.10 -34.07 20.25
N VAL A 318 -0.10 -33.15 21.18
CA VAL A 318 0.92 -32.18 21.60
C VAL A 318 1.54 -32.57 22.95
N THR A 319 2.77 -32.13 23.20
CA THR A 319 3.54 -32.36 24.43
C THR A 319 4.20 -31.06 24.88
N GLY A 320 4.75 -31.02 26.08
CA GLY A 320 5.33 -29.79 26.64
C GLY A 320 4.34 -28.64 26.78
N SER A 321 3.04 -28.95 26.76
CA SER A 321 1.98 -27.97 26.88
C SER A 321 1.92 -27.37 28.29
N SER A 322 1.66 -26.07 28.31
CA SER A 322 1.19 -25.30 29.45
C SER A 322 0.22 -24.24 28.92
N ALA A 323 -0.57 -23.62 29.80
CA ALA A 323 -1.47 -22.56 29.36
C ALA A 323 -0.70 -21.42 28.67
N GLY A 324 -1.06 -21.13 27.42
CA GLY A 324 -0.41 -20.16 26.55
C GLY A 324 0.76 -20.69 25.73
N ALA A 325 1.12 -21.97 25.82
CA ALA A 325 2.17 -22.54 24.99
C ALA A 325 1.73 -22.59 23.52
N ASP A 326 2.56 -22.12 22.61
CA ASP A 326 2.20 -21.93 21.21
C ASP A 326 3.27 -22.45 20.24
N ALA A 327 2.93 -22.46 18.95
CA ALA A 327 3.84 -22.74 17.86
C ALA A 327 3.24 -22.31 16.52
N LEU A 328 4.11 -22.09 15.53
CA LEU A 328 3.70 -22.09 14.12
C LEU A 328 3.78 -23.49 13.54
N VAL A 329 2.78 -23.87 12.73
CA VAL A 329 2.73 -25.18 12.07
C VAL A 329 2.49 -25.00 10.58
N LEU A 330 3.37 -25.55 9.75
CA LEU A 330 3.15 -25.74 8.33
C LEU A 330 2.52 -27.11 8.08
N ALA A 331 1.34 -27.13 7.46
CA ALA A 331 0.71 -28.33 6.95
C ALA A 331 0.48 -28.20 5.44
N ASN A 332 0.60 -29.29 4.68
CA ASN A 332 0.31 -29.30 3.25
C ASN A 332 -0.83 -30.27 2.94
N ASN A 333 -1.54 -30.09 1.82
CA ASN A 333 -2.56 -31.03 1.33
C ASN A 333 -2.15 -31.75 0.04
N GLY A 334 -0.86 -31.72 -0.30
CA GLY A 334 -0.33 -32.19 -1.57
C GLY A 334 -0.44 -31.21 -2.74
N VAL A 335 -1.06 -30.05 -2.56
CA VAL A 335 -1.15 -28.97 -3.56
C VAL A 335 -0.74 -27.61 -2.98
N ASP A 336 -1.24 -27.29 -1.79
CA ASP A 336 -1.06 -26.03 -1.09
C ASP A 336 -0.38 -26.28 0.27
N THR A 337 0.11 -25.21 0.88
CA THR A 337 0.60 -25.19 2.26
C THR A 337 -0.16 -24.17 3.09
N GLY A 338 -0.64 -24.56 4.27
CA GLY A 338 -1.24 -23.69 5.27
C GLY A 338 -0.24 -23.39 6.38
N LEU A 339 -0.17 -22.12 6.77
CA LEU A 339 0.55 -21.65 7.95
C LEU A 339 -0.45 -21.44 9.08
N TYR A 340 -0.33 -22.25 10.13
CA TYR A 340 -1.18 -22.18 11.31
C TYR A 340 -0.42 -21.59 12.48
N TYR A 341 -1.12 -20.81 13.29
CA TYR A 341 -0.76 -20.50 14.67
C TYR A 341 -1.64 -21.35 15.58
N ILE A 342 -1.02 -22.11 16.48
CA ILE A 342 -1.72 -22.90 17.50
C ILE A 342 -1.30 -22.43 18.87
N VAL A 343 -2.24 -22.40 19.82
CA VAL A 343 -1.95 -22.03 21.22
C VAL A 343 -2.80 -22.90 22.15
N ASP A 344 -2.18 -23.64 23.05
CA ASP A 344 -2.88 -24.39 24.09
C ASP A 344 -3.28 -23.43 25.21
N THR A 345 -4.47 -22.85 25.12
CA THR A 345 -4.90 -21.74 25.98
C THR A 345 -5.17 -22.17 27.42
N ASP A 346 -5.57 -23.43 27.62
CA ASP A 346 -5.93 -23.96 28.93
C ASP A 346 -4.89 -24.93 29.52
N GLY A 347 -3.87 -25.29 28.74
CA GLY A 347 -2.78 -26.17 29.15
C GLY A 347 -3.20 -27.63 29.29
N ASN A 348 -4.26 -28.06 28.61
CA ASN A 348 -4.80 -29.41 28.76
C ASN A 348 -4.05 -30.48 27.93
N GLY A 349 -3.10 -30.07 27.08
CA GLY A 349 -2.31 -30.96 26.23
C GLY A 349 -3.03 -31.39 24.95
N THR A 350 -4.07 -30.67 24.54
CA THR A 350 -4.83 -30.87 23.30
C THR A 350 -5.12 -29.53 22.64
N ILE A 351 -5.00 -29.47 21.32
CA ILE A 351 -5.34 -28.26 20.55
C ILE A 351 -6.74 -28.43 19.99
N ALA A 352 -7.65 -27.54 20.38
CA ALA A 352 -8.99 -27.44 19.83
C ALA A 352 -9.04 -26.53 18.58
N ALA A 353 -10.17 -26.54 17.89
CA ALA A 353 -10.41 -25.62 16.78
C ALA A 353 -10.31 -24.16 17.23
N SER A 354 -10.87 -23.81 18.39
CA SER A 354 -10.81 -22.46 18.99
C SER A 354 -9.40 -21.99 19.33
N GLU A 355 -8.44 -22.91 19.37
CA GLU A 355 -7.03 -22.72 19.68
C GLU A 355 -6.16 -22.75 18.41
N THR A 356 -6.79 -22.91 17.25
CA THR A 356 -6.15 -22.98 15.95
C THR A 356 -6.54 -21.75 15.15
N ARG A 357 -5.55 -21.12 14.53
CA ARG A 357 -5.73 -20.04 13.57
C ARG A 357 -4.97 -20.39 12.30
N LEU A 358 -5.65 -20.40 11.17
CA LEU A 358 -4.99 -20.40 9.86
C LEU A 358 -4.63 -18.95 9.53
N LEU A 359 -3.33 -18.63 9.52
CA LEU A 359 -2.84 -17.29 9.19
C LEU A 359 -2.88 -17.08 7.68
N ALA A 360 -2.33 -18.06 6.94
CA ALA A 360 -2.18 -17.95 5.50
C ALA A 360 -2.22 -19.30 4.78
N LYS A 361 -2.62 -19.26 3.51
CA LYS A 361 -2.50 -20.38 2.56
C LYS A 361 -1.63 -19.99 1.37
N PHE A 362 -0.53 -20.70 1.21
CA PHE A 362 0.37 -20.62 0.05
C PHE A 362 -0.12 -21.60 -1.03
N THR A 363 -0.73 -21.04 -2.07
CA THR A 363 -1.41 -21.83 -3.11
C THR A 363 -0.42 -22.37 -4.14
N GLY A 364 -0.66 -23.60 -4.60
CA GLY A 364 0.21 -24.29 -5.56
C GLY A 364 1.63 -24.57 -5.05
N THR A 365 1.85 -24.48 -3.74
CA THR A 365 3.17 -24.61 -3.11
C THR A 365 3.14 -25.63 -1.98
N THR A 366 3.93 -26.70 -2.10
CA THR A 366 3.94 -27.82 -1.13
C THR A 366 5.28 -28.02 -0.42
N ASN A 367 6.32 -27.29 -0.84
CA ASN A 367 7.70 -27.52 -0.38
C ASN A 367 8.20 -26.46 0.62
N LEU A 368 7.29 -25.68 1.23
CA LEU A 368 7.68 -24.75 2.29
C LEU A 368 8.26 -25.56 3.45
N ASN A 369 9.37 -25.07 3.97
CA ASN A 369 10.10 -25.74 5.03
C ASN A 369 10.77 -24.72 5.96
N SER A 370 11.54 -25.24 6.92
CA SER A 370 12.20 -24.45 7.95
C SER A 370 13.08 -23.33 7.42
N THR A 371 13.72 -23.51 6.27
CA THR A 371 14.63 -22.51 5.70
C THR A 371 13.91 -21.31 5.12
N ASN A 372 12.59 -21.38 4.96
CA ASN A 372 11.78 -20.24 4.52
C ASN A 372 11.53 -19.24 5.65
N PHE A 373 11.72 -19.60 6.92
CA PHE A 373 11.43 -18.72 8.05
C PHE A 373 12.65 -17.94 8.51
N SER A 374 12.40 -16.70 8.92
CA SER A 374 13.38 -15.86 9.61
C SER A 374 12.70 -14.96 10.64
N LEU A 375 13.46 -14.52 11.64
CA LEU A 375 13.06 -13.44 12.53
C LEU A 375 13.55 -12.10 11.95
N GLY A 376 12.70 -11.09 11.98
CA GLY A 376 13.04 -9.70 11.63
C GLY A 376 13.34 -8.80 12.81
#